data_AF-A0A4C2ABA6-F1
#
_entry.id   AF-A0A4C2ABA6-F1
#
_cell.length_a   1.000
_cell.length_b   1.000
_cell.length_c   1.000
_cell.angle_alpha   90.00
_cell.angle_beta   90.00
_cell.angle_gamma   90.00
#
_symmetry.space_group_name_H-M   'P 1'
#
loop_
_entity.id
_entity.type
_entity.pdbx_description
1 polymer ?
#
loop_
_entity_poly.entity_id
_entity_poly.type
_entity_poly.pdbx_seq_one_letter_code
_entity_poly.pdbx_strand_id
1 'polypeptide(L)'
;MNFKSDFLLKCLKKKNILRGYRRPNCAELIVEYKKARQELNKIIKDSKRRCWKDLVEEVEKDPWGRPYKVVMVRLKSQPILLPTIPKLLQKIVNALFPQQRQFGYPTAQDESEGILPVTEKELMDVCNRVGNNKAPGLDGIPNIALITATKEASALFTETYDT
;
A
#
# COMPACT_ATOMS: atom_id res chain seq x y z
N MET A 1 22.62 -32.70 7.98
CA MET A 1 22.18 -33.50 6.80
C MET A 1 20.73 -33.15 6.50
N ASN A 2 20.44 -32.63 5.30
CA ASN A 2 19.06 -32.29 4.91
C ASN A 2 18.36 -33.57 4.44
N PHE A 3 17.58 -34.23 5.31
CA PHE A 3 16.94 -35.51 5.00
C PHE A 3 16.25 -35.57 3.62
N LYS A 4 15.65 -34.46 3.14
CA LYS A 4 15.04 -34.35 1.80
C LYS A 4 16.04 -34.37 0.65
N SER A 5 17.24 -33.81 0.82
CA SER A 5 18.28 -33.82 -0.23
C SER A 5 18.75 -35.23 -0.52
N ASP A 6 18.77 -36.09 0.49
CA ASP A 6 19.33 -37.44 0.38
C ASP A 6 18.43 -38.35 -0.47
N PHE A 7 17.10 -38.29 -0.32
CA PHE A 7 16.16 -39.04 -1.18
C PHE A 7 16.11 -38.51 -2.61
N LEU A 8 16.23 -37.19 -2.79
CA LEU A 8 16.35 -36.58 -4.12
C LEU A 8 17.61 -37.08 -4.82
N LEU A 9 18.76 -37.02 -4.14
CA LEU A 9 20.04 -37.48 -4.65
C LEU A 9 19.99 -38.98 -5.01
N LYS A 10 19.41 -39.81 -4.14
CA LYS A 10 19.20 -41.25 -4.36
C LYS A 10 18.35 -41.53 -5.60
N CYS A 11 17.23 -40.82 -5.75
CA CYS A 11 16.34 -40.96 -6.91
C CYS A 11 17.03 -40.51 -8.21
N LEU A 12 17.76 -39.39 -8.17
CA LEU A 12 18.51 -38.86 -9.32
C LEU A 12 19.66 -39.79 -9.73
N LYS A 13 20.43 -40.32 -8.77
CA LYS A 13 21.48 -41.32 -9.04
C LYS A 13 20.92 -42.53 -9.77
N LYS A 14 19.81 -43.10 -9.29
CA LYS A 14 19.15 -44.24 -9.93
C LYS A 14 18.58 -43.91 -11.32
N LYS A 15 18.03 -42.70 -11.51
CA LYS A 15 17.59 -42.21 -12.81
C LYS A 15 18.74 -42.09 -13.82
N ASN A 16 19.91 -41.65 -13.38
CA ASN A 16 21.09 -41.54 -14.23
C ASN A 16 21.65 -42.92 -14.60
N ILE A 17 21.69 -43.86 -13.64
CA ILE A 17 22.07 -45.26 -13.89
C ILE A 17 21.13 -45.90 -14.94
N LEU A 18 19.83 -45.62 -14.87
CA LEU A 18 18.84 -46.10 -15.83
C LEU A 18 19.07 -45.56 -17.26
N ARG A 19 19.59 -44.33 -17.39
CA ARG A 19 19.80 -43.65 -18.67
C ARG A 19 21.11 -44.05 -19.37
N GLY A 20 22.08 -44.61 -18.64
CA GLY A 20 23.32 -45.15 -19.19
C GLY A 20 23.07 -46.49 -19.88
N TYR A 21 23.27 -46.57 -21.19
CA TYR A 21 22.87 -47.69 -22.06
C TYR A 21 23.69 -48.98 -21.87
N ARG A 22 23.02 -50.12 -22.14
CA ARG A 22 23.51 -51.52 -22.25
C ARG A 22 23.98 -52.22 -20.96
N ARG A 23 23.03 -52.66 -20.11
CA ARG A 23 23.29 -53.69 -19.09
C ARG A 23 22.28 -54.84 -19.18
N PRO A 24 22.68 -56.10 -18.91
CA PRO A 24 21.78 -57.25 -18.92
C PRO A 24 20.66 -57.16 -17.86
N ASN A 25 20.79 -56.25 -16.88
CA ASN A 25 19.92 -56.19 -15.71
C ASN A 25 18.95 -54.98 -15.69
N CYS A 26 18.43 -54.60 -16.86
CA CYS A 26 17.54 -53.43 -17.02
C CYS A 26 16.27 -53.52 -16.15
N ALA A 27 15.70 -54.70 -15.96
CA ALA A 27 14.46 -54.89 -15.22
C ALA A 27 14.61 -54.55 -13.71
N GLU A 28 15.66 -55.06 -13.06
CA GLU A 28 15.93 -54.78 -11.65
C GLU A 28 16.22 -53.30 -11.40
N LEU A 29 17.01 -52.67 -12.29
CA LEU A 29 17.31 -51.24 -12.21
C LEU A 29 16.05 -50.36 -12.36
N ILE A 30 15.09 -50.75 -13.20
CA ILE A 30 13.79 -50.08 -13.32
C ILE A 30 13.01 -50.19 -12.01
N VAL A 31 12.92 -51.39 -11.42
CA VAL A 31 12.21 -51.63 -10.16
C VAL A 31 12.81 -50.79 -9.03
N GLU A 32 14.14 -50.77 -8.95
CA GLU A 32 14.87 -49.97 -7.98
C GLU A 32 14.64 -48.46 -8.11
N TYR A 33 14.62 -47.95 -9.34
CA TYR A 33 14.31 -46.55 -9.61
C TYR A 33 12.87 -46.22 -9.23
N LYS A 34 11.91 -47.08 -9.62
CA LYS A 34 10.49 -46.91 -9.25
C LYS A 34 10.32 -46.86 -7.74
N LYS A 35 10.97 -47.75 -7.00
CA LYS A 35 10.94 -47.78 -5.52
C LYS A 35 11.50 -46.48 -4.92
N ALA A 36 12.66 -46.02 -5.39
CA ALA A 36 13.25 -44.77 -4.91
C ALA A 36 12.40 -43.53 -5.25
N ARG A 37 11.75 -43.52 -6.42
CA ARG A 37 10.82 -42.45 -6.82
C ARG A 37 9.56 -42.45 -5.96
N GLN A 38 9.00 -43.62 -5.66
CA GLN A 38 7.85 -43.75 -4.76
C GLN A 38 8.19 -43.25 -3.35
N GLU A 39 9.35 -43.63 -2.83
CA GLU A 39 9.85 -43.18 -1.52
C GLU A 39 10.01 -41.65 -1.47
N LEU A 40 10.62 -41.06 -2.50
CA LEU A 40 10.74 -39.60 -2.63
C LEU A 40 9.36 -38.93 -2.68
N ASN A 41 8.44 -39.44 -3.50
CA ASN A 41 7.09 -38.89 -3.62
C ASN A 41 6.32 -38.96 -2.29
N LYS A 42 6.47 -40.05 -1.54
CA LYS A 42 5.88 -40.22 -0.21
C LYS A 42 6.38 -39.12 0.73
N ILE A 43 7.70 -38.93 0.81
CA ILE A 43 8.30 -37.91 1.68
C ILE A 43 7.88 -36.50 1.27
N ILE A 44 7.79 -36.21 -0.04
CA ILE A 44 7.28 -34.92 -0.53
C ILE A 44 5.82 -34.72 -0.11
N LYS A 45 4.96 -35.74 -0.30
CA LYS A 45 3.55 -35.67 0.06
C LYS A 45 3.37 -35.47 1.57
N ASP A 46 4.11 -36.21 2.39
CA ASP A 46 4.08 -36.10 3.84
C ASP A 46 4.60 -34.73 4.31
N SER A 47 5.66 -34.20 3.67
CA SER A 47 6.15 -32.86 3.96
C SER A 47 5.15 -31.77 3.57
N LYS A 48 4.47 -31.89 2.42
CA LYS A 48 3.45 -30.93 2.00
C LYS A 48 2.26 -30.95 2.96
N ARG A 49 1.85 -32.15 3.37
CA ARG A 49 0.78 -32.34 4.37
C ARG A 49 1.13 -31.70 5.71
N ARG A 50 2.35 -31.90 6.21
CA ARG A 50 2.82 -31.26 7.44
C ARG A 50 2.83 -29.74 7.31
N CYS A 51 3.49 -29.22 6.27
CA CYS A 51 3.53 -27.78 6.02
C CYS A 51 2.12 -27.15 5.90
N TRP A 52 1.16 -27.87 5.30
CA TRP A 52 -0.23 -27.42 5.24
C TRP A 52 -0.90 -27.39 6.62
N LYS A 53 -0.72 -28.43 7.44
CA LYS A 53 -1.23 -28.46 8.82
C LYS A 53 -0.64 -27.32 9.66
N ASP A 54 0.69 -27.13 9.58
CA ASP A 54 1.39 -26.07 10.30
C ASP A 54 0.86 -24.68 9.87
N LEU A 55 0.60 -24.49 8.57
CA LEU A 55 0.03 -23.24 8.05
C LEU A 55 -1.39 -22.99 8.58
N VAL A 56 -2.23 -24.02 8.67
CA VAL A 56 -3.60 -23.91 9.23
C VAL A 56 -3.55 -23.59 10.72
N GLU A 57 -2.67 -24.23 11.49
CA GLU A 57 -2.51 -23.93 12.92
C GLU A 57 -1.96 -22.51 13.15
N GLU A 58 -1.11 -22.01 12.25
CA GLU A 58 -0.59 -20.65 12.29
C GLU A 58 -1.69 -19.59 12.08
N VAL A 59 -2.75 -19.89 11.30
CA VAL A 59 -3.90 -18.97 11.10
C VAL A 59 -4.59 -18.64 12.42
N GLU A 60 -4.78 -19.63 13.29
CA GLU A 60 -5.44 -19.43 14.59
C GLU A 60 -4.59 -18.59 15.56
N LYS A 61 -3.26 -18.61 15.39
CA LYS A 61 -2.32 -17.87 16.26
C LYS A 61 -2.05 -16.45 15.78
N ASP A 62 -1.82 -16.31 14.47
CA ASP A 62 -1.55 -15.03 13.82
C ASP A 62 -2.32 -14.93 12.49
N PRO A 63 -3.54 -14.38 12.53
CA PRO A 63 -4.38 -14.22 11.34
C PRO A 63 -3.75 -13.36 10.25
N TRP A 64 -2.78 -12.49 10.57
CA TRP A 64 -2.15 -11.54 9.64
C TRP A 64 -0.72 -11.93 9.24
N GLY A 65 -0.25 -13.09 9.71
CA GLY A 65 1.11 -13.58 9.53
C GLY A 65 1.38 -14.20 8.16
N ARG A 66 2.13 -15.31 8.16
CA ARG A 66 2.50 -16.04 6.95
C ARG A 66 1.29 -16.61 6.18
N PRO A 67 0.24 -17.16 6.81
CA PRO A 67 -0.91 -17.67 6.09
C PRO A 67 -1.60 -16.58 5.26
N TYR A 68 -1.81 -15.40 5.85
CA TYR A 68 -2.37 -14.24 5.15
C TYR A 68 -1.52 -13.83 3.95
N LYS A 69 -0.19 -13.73 4.11
CA LYS A 69 0.72 -13.39 3.00
C LYS A 69 0.63 -14.40 1.85
N VAL A 70 0.57 -15.70 2.16
CA VAL A 70 0.45 -16.77 1.15
C VAL A 70 -0.86 -16.64 0.37
N VAL A 71 -1.98 -16.42 1.07
CA VAL A 71 -3.29 -16.19 0.44
C VAL A 71 -3.29 -14.93 -0.40
N MET A 72 -2.76 -13.82 0.13
CA MET A 72 -2.74 -12.54 -0.58
C MET A 72 -1.86 -12.56 -1.83
N VAL A 73 -0.73 -13.27 -1.83
CA VAL A 73 0.05 -13.48 -3.06
C VAL A 73 -0.75 -14.25 -4.11
N ARG A 74 -1.54 -15.24 -3.68
CA ARG A 74 -2.41 -16.03 -4.57
C ARG A 74 -3.58 -15.20 -5.12
N LEU A 75 -4.17 -14.34 -4.30
CA LEU A 75 -5.28 -13.47 -4.70
C LEU A 75 -4.79 -12.33 -5.62
N LYS A 76 -3.65 -11.71 -5.32
CA LYS A 76 -3.04 -10.67 -6.16
C LYS A 76 -2.64 -11.15 -7.55
N SER A 77 -2.47 -12.47 -7.75
CA SER A 77 -2.19 -13.02 -9.08
C SER A 77 -3.42 -13.01 -10.00
N GLN A 78 -4.63 -12.82 -9.44
CA GLN A 78 -5.80 -12.46 -10.24
C GLN A 78 -5.71 -10.96 -10.49
N PRO A 79 -5.58 -10.48 -11.74
CA PRO A 79 -5.71 -9.06 -11.99
C PRO A 79 -7.08 -8.64 -11.46
N ILE A 80 -7.09 -7.67 -10.54
CA ILE A 80 -8.31 -6.93 -10.23
C ILE A 80 -8.65 -6.25 -11.54
N LEU A 81 -9.53 -6.87 -12.33
CA LEU A 81 -10.03 -6.26 -13.55
C LEU A 81 -10.75 -5.00 -13.10
N LEU A 82 -10.19 -3.84 -13.43
CA LEU A 82 -10.92 -2.58 -13.28
C LEU A 82 -12.25 -2.77 -14.00
N PRO A 83 -13.38 -2.39 -13.37
CA PRO A 83 -14.67 -2.50 -14.04
C PRO A 83 -14.63 -1.69 -15.33
N THR A 84 -14.51 -2.35 -16.48
CA THR A 84 -14.47 -1.67 -17.79
C THR A 84 -15.88 -1.34 -18.29
N ILE A 85 -16.90 -1.90 -17.63
CA ILE A 85 -18.31 -1.73 -17.99
C ILE A 85 -18.77 -0.33 -17.53
N PRO A 86 -19.14 0.58 -18.45
CA PRO A 86 -19.50 1.96 -18.11
C PRO A 86 -20.64 2.06 -17.09
N LYS A 87 -21.64 1.17 -17.19
CA LYS A 87 -22.77 1.11 -16.25
C LYS A 87 -22.35 0.77 -14.82
N LEU A 88 -21.34 -0.10 -14.67
CA LEU A 88 -20.82 -0.47 -13.36
C LEU A 88 -19.99 0.67 -12.78
N LEU A 89 -19.17 1.33 -13.60
CA LEU A 89 -18.44 2.53 -13.20
C LEU A 89 -19.39 3.63 -12.71
N GLN A 90 -20.46 3.91 -13.45
CA GLN A 90 -21.41 4.95 -13.05
C GLN A 90 -22.12 4.62 -11.74
N LYS A 91 -22.46 3.34 -11.49
CA LYS A 91 -22.99 2.91 -10.18
C LYS A 91 -21.98 3.12 -9.05
N ILE A 92 -20.72 2.79 -9.28
CA ILE A 92 -19.64 2.99 -8.29
C ILE A 92 -19.47 4.48 -7.99
N VAL A 93 -19.38 5.32 -9.03
CA VAL A 93 -19.24 6.77 -8.89
C VAL A 93 -20.40 7.35 -8.10
N ASN A 94 -21.64 7.01 -8.45
CA ASN A 94 -22.81 7.53 -7.75
C ASN A 94 -22.89 7.09 -6.28
N ALA A 95 -22.35 5.90 -5.94
CA ALA A 95 -22.31 5.40 -4.56
C ALA A 95 -21.19 6.05 -3.74
N LEU A 96 -19.99 6.23 -4.33
CA LEU A 96 -18.83 6.81 -3.65
C LEU A 96 -18.90 8.33 -3.57
N PHE A 97 -19.51 8.97 -4.57
CA PHE A 97 -19.67 10.42 -4.68
C PHE A 97 -21.17 10.74 -4.87
N PRO A 98 -21.98 10.68 -3.79
CA PRO A 98 -23.36 11.06 -3.87
C PRO A 98 -23.47 12.51 -4.37
N GLN A 99 -24.39 12.77 -5.30
CA GLN A 99 -24.69 14.14 -5.69
C GLN A 99 -25.18 14.91 -4.46
N GLN A 100 -24.35 15.83 -3.98
CA GLN A 100 -24.78 16.77 -2.96
C GLN A 100 -25.85 17.67 -3.56
N ARG A 101 -26.89 17.97 -2.77
CA ARG A 101 -27.84 19.02 -3.15
C ARG A 101 -27.04 20.31 -3.27
N GLN A 102 -27.24 21.03 -4.36
CA GLN A 102 -26.74 22.39 -4.46
C GLN A 102 -27.38 23.16 -3.29
N PHE A 103 -26.55 23.48 -2.29
CA PHE A 103 -26.96 24.43 -1.29
C PHE A 103 -27.04 25.76 -2.01
N GLY A 104 -28.27 26.22 -2.26
CA GLY A 104 -28.51 27.64 -2.49
C GLY A 104 -28.17 28.33 -1.19
N TYR A 105 -26.88 28.61 -0.97
CA TYR A 105 -26.50 29.62 0.01
C TYR A 105 -27.33 30.84 -0.36
N PRO A 106 -28.15 31.39 0.55
CA PRO A 106 -28.69 32.70 0.33
C PRO A 106 -27.49 33.56 -0.01
N THR A 107 -27.46 34.12 -1.22
CA THR A 107 -26.66 35.30 -1.44
C THR A 107 -27.32 36.31 -0.52
N ALA A 108 -26.83 36.38 0.72
CA ALA A 108 -27.06 37.54 1.54
C ALA A 108 -26.59 38.67 0.61
N GLN A 109 -27.56 39.46 0.14
CA GLN A 109 -27.25 40.83 -0.17
C GLN A 109 -26.92 41.40 1.20
N ASP A 110 -25.69 41.14 1.66
CA ASP A 110 -25.09 41.99 2.68
C ASP A 110 -25.18 43.36 2.03
N GLU A 111 -26.05 44.20 2.59
CA GLU A 111 -25.82 45.63 2.50
C GLU A 111 -24.35 45.79 2.83
N SER A 112 -23.57 46.22 1.84
CA SER A 112 -22.14 46.40 1.98
C SER A 112 -21.93 47.49 3.04
N GLU A 113 -22.00 47.12 4.32
CA GLU A 113 -21.32 47.85 5.37
C GLU A 113 -19.88 47.90 4.90
N GLY A 114 -19.47 49.07 4.43
CA GLY A 114 -18.15 49.29 3.88
C GLY A 114 -17.12 48.70 4.83
N ILE A 115 -16.22 47.87 4.30
CA ILE A 115 -15.16 47.27 5.08
C ILE A 115 -14.42 48.42 5.79
N LEU A 116 -14.38 48.37 7.12
CA LEU A 116 -13.68 49.39 7.90
C LEU A 116 -12.19 49.36 7.51
N PRO A 117 -11.55 50.53 7.33
CA PRO A 117 -10.14 50.60 7.00
C PRO A 117 -9.30 49.95 8.10
N VAL A 118 -8.24 49.25 7.67
CA VAL A 118 -7.39 48.49 8.58
C VAL A 118 -6.62 49.47 9.46
N THR A 119 -6.79 49.37 10.77
CA THR A 119 -6.11 50.27 11.71
C THR A 119 -4.70 49.76 12.03
N GLU A 120 -3.74 50.66 12.20
CA GLU A 120 -2.36 50.31 12.60
C GLU A 120 -2.31 49.45 13.89
N LYS A 121 -3.20 49.72 14.85
CA LYS A 121 -3.34 48.91 16.07
C LYS A 121 -3.68 47.45 15.78
N GLU A 122 -4.56 47.21 14.82
CA GLU A 122 -4.96 45.86 14.42
C GLU A 122 -3.79 45.12 13.76
N LEU A 123 -3.02 45.79 12.90
CA LEU A 123 -1.79 45.24 12.32
C LEU A 123 -0.78 44.84 13.39
N MET A 124 -0.59 45.70 14.40
CA MET A 124 0.34 45.43 15.50
C MET A 124 -0.13 44.27 16.38
N ASP A 125 -1.42 44.16 16.65
CA ASP A 125 -2.00 43.04 17.39
C ASP A 125 -1.86 41.72 16.63
N VAL A 126 -2.04 41.72 15.31
CA VAL A 126 -1.81 40.53 14.46
C VAL A 126 -0.34 40.14 14.47
N CYS A 127 0.58 41.10 14.33
CA CYS A 127 2.02 40.84 14.38
C CYS A 127 2.46 40.18 15.70
N ASN A 128 1.77 40.47 16.80
CA ASN A 128 2.04 39.86 18.11
C ASN A 128 1.43 38.45 18.27
N ARG A 129 0.41 38.11 17.48
CA ARG A 129 -0.26 36.80 17.50
C ARG A 129 0.37 35.79 16.54
N VAL A 130 0.93 36.25 15.43
CA VAL A 130 1.53 35.37 14.41
C VAL A 130 2.80 34.71 14.96
N GLY A 131 2.85 33.37 14.92
CA GLY A 131 4.01 32.62 15.38
C GLY A 131 5.16 32.63 14.37
N ASN A 132 6.38 32.94 14.83
CA ASN A 132 7.58 33.02 13.99
C ASN A 132 8.04 31.66 13.42
N ASN A 133 7.69 30.56 14.07
CA ASN A 133 8.16 29.21 13.72
C ASN A 133 7.19 28.45 12.80
N LYS A 134 6.26 29.15 12.13
CA LYS A 134 5.37 28.53 11.14
C LYS A 134 6.11 28.37 9.82
N ALA A 135 5.82 27.27 9.13
CA ALA A 135 6.39 27.04 7.81
C ALA A 135 5.91 28.11 6.81
N PRO A 136 6.76 28.59 5.89
CA PRO A 136 6.38 29.51 4.83
C PRO A 136 5.26 28.96 3.94
N GLY A 137 4.48 29.86 3.35
CA GLY A 137 3.44 29.52 2.37
C GLY A 137 4.03 29.17 1.00
N LEU A 138 3.15 29.11 0.00
CA LEU A 138 3.54 28.92 -1.41
C LEU A 138 4.38 30.09 -1.95
N ASP A 139 4.28 31.27 -1.33
CA ASP A 139 5.08 32.45 -1.59
C ASP A 139 6.53 32.34 -1.09
N GLY A 140 6.81 31.38 -0.19
CA GLY A 140 8.13 31.18 0.40
C GLY A 140 8.55 32.25 1.40
N ILE A 141 7.67 33.18 1.79
CA ILE A 141 8.00 34.28 2.70
C ILE A 141 7.86 33.81 4.15
N PRO A 142 8.91 33.90 4.98
CA PRO A 142 8.81 33.51 6.38
C PRO A 142 8.08 34.57 7.21
N ASN A 143 7.30 34.13 8.20
CA ASN A 143 6.53 35.04 9.07
C ASN A 143 7.39 36.12 9.74
N ILE A 144 8.66 35.82 10.05
CA ILE A 144 9.56 36.81 10.63
C ILE A 144 9.77 38.01 9.70
N ALA A 145 9.91 37.77 8.40
CA ALA A 145 10.13 38.84 7.42
C ALA A 145 8.87 39.71 7.25
N LEU A 146 7.70 39.07 7.26
CA LEU A 146 6.41 39.76 7.20
C LEU A 146 6.22 40.63 8.46
N ILE A 147 6.42 40.06 9.65
CA ILE A 147 6.29 40.79 10.92
C ILE A 147 7.29 41.95 11.01
N THR A 148 8.54 41.77 10.59
CA THR A 148 9.53 42.87 10.59
C THR A 148 9.15 43.98 9.63
N ALA A 149 8.74 43.65 8.41
CA ALA A 149 8.33 44.64 7.42
C ALA A 149 7.09 45.41 7.88
N THR A 150 6.08 44.73 8.44
CA THR A 150 4.86 45.37 8.95
C THR A 150 5.14 46.28 10.15
N LYS A 151 6.14 45.96 10.99
CA LYS A 151 6.55 46.82 12.11
C LYS A 151 7.37 48.04 11.68
N GLU A 152 8.19 47.90 10.64
CA GLU A 152 9.04 48.99 10.13
C GLU A 152 8.29 49.96 9.22
N ALA A 153 7.32 49.45 8.45
CA ALA A 153 6.61 50.22 7.42
C ALA A 153 5.09 50.00 7.49
N SER A 154 4.51 50.09 8.68
CA SER A 154 3.06 49.91 8.94
C SER A 154 2.17 50.74 8.00
N ALA A 155 2.57 51.98 7.72
CA ALA A 155 1.84 52.90 6.84
C ALA A 155 1.64 52.38 5.41
N LEU A 156 2.61 51.65 4.85
CA LEU A 156 2.48 51.05 3.51
C LEU A 156 1.45 49.92 3.49
N PHE A 157 1.28 49.22 4.61
CA PHE A 157 0.28 48.15 4.74
C PHE A 157 -1.11 48.72 4.99
N THR A 158 -1.27 49.81 5.73
CA THR A 158 -2.59 50.44 5.86
C THR A 158 -3.05 51.05 4.53
N GLU A 159 -2.16 51.79 3.84
CA GLU A 159 -2.48 52.45 2.57
C GLU A 159 -2.87 51.47 1.45
N THR A 160 -2.26 50.28 1.42
CA THR A 160 -2.56 49.27 0.38
C THR A 160 -3.93 48.60 0.53
N TYR A 161 -4.51 48.61 1.75
CA TYR A 161 -5.78 47.95 2.06
C TYR A 161 -6.91 48.94 2.40
N ASP A 162 -6.67 50.25 2.31
CA ASP A 162 -7.66 51.33 2.50
C ASP A 162 -8.55 51.59 1.26
N THR A 163 -8.80 50.57 0.42
CA THR A 163 -9.59 50.67 -0.83
C THR A 163 -11.08 50.42 -0.66
#